data_AF-A0AAV4PSE3-F1
#
_entry.id   AF-A0AAV4PSE3-F1
#
_cell.length_a   1.000
_cell.length_b   1.000
_cell.length_c   1.000
_cell.angle_alpha   90.00
_cell.angle_beta   90.00
_cell.angle_gamma   90.00
#
_symmetry.space_group_name_H-M   'P 1'
#
loop_
_entity.id
_entity.type
_entity.pdbx_description
1 polymer ?
#
loop_
_entity_poly.entity_id
_entity_poly.type
_entity_poly.pdbx_seq_one_letter_code
_entity_poly.pdbx_strand_id
1 'polypeptide(L)'
;MLQANKLAVMSGRNWGVNPKLTRLWYKTVAERKICYAASTWAENLNTKKIAQLSSIQRLFTLRITRAYRTAPSSALLILSGLPPLHLTVKKEAIITNVTRLGKNDKFGSTHFNTIEYDTQISQWTEPPWSKPSTTLENHLPSSNITIYTDGSKINNQMGSAFVAYKTEKEIFNWQGKLNNKNSVYQAELLAIFKALQWAKQNDFSKISIKTDSMSSIQAIRKFFNKNHLVQKIRNIIQELRTKQISIEWIKAHTGIMGNERADFLAKDATTNPDSFLESLPTPKSYIRYHLKKLFEQQWQEEWDTATTGRRTHNFLPKVSHKMATNLLITYFVTGHGPFPNYLNRFGITENDLCLCGESGTPDHYLFSCPMTDFNHEEKPPSTLYKEWAIQAAKNKIIKEKKL
;
A
#
# COMPACT_ATOMS: atom_id res chain seq x y z
N MET A 1 22.86 8.69 -13.14
CA MET A 1 21.76 9.44 -13.81
C MET A 1 21.68 9.21 -15.33
N LEU A 2 22.81 9.15 -16.06
CA LEU A 2 22.84 8.97 -17.53
C LEU A 2 22.07 7.75 -18.10
N GLN A 3 22.00 6.62 -17.37
CA GLN A 3 21.28 5.43 -17.85
C GLN A 3 19.75 5.53 -17.80
N ALA A 4 19.17 6.33 -16.88
CA ALA A 4 17.71 6.49 -16.79
C ALA A 4 17.17 7.23 -18.02
N ASN A 5 17.93 8.20 -18.53
CA ASN A 5 17.56 8.96 -19.73
C ASN A 5 17.53 8.08 -20.98
N LYS A 6 18.40 7.05 -21.08
CA LYS A 6 18.39 6.09 -22.21
C LYS A 6 17.06 5.36 -22.34
N LEU A 7 16.43 4.97 -21.22
CA LEU A 7 15.13 4.30 -21.22
C LEU A 7 14.00 5.22 -21.72
N ALA A 8 14.06 6.52 -21.40
CA ALA A 8 13.07 7.50 -21.84
C ALA A 8 13.18 7.84 -23.35
N VAL A 9 14.32 7.53 -23.99
CA VAL A 9 14.57 7.76 -25.42
C VAL A 9 14.04 6.61 -26.30
N MET A 10 13.79 5.43 -25.73
CA MET A 10 13.24 4.26 -26.45
C MET A 10 11.76 4.41 -26.87
N SER A 11 11.14 5.55 -26.55
CA SER A 11 9.77 5.85 -26.96
C SER A 11 9.63 7.31 -27.36
N GLY A 12 8.94 7.54 -28.47
CA GLY A 12 8.51 8.85 -28.94
C GLY A 12 7.14 9.23 -28.37
N ARG A 13 6.56 10.31 -28.88
CA ARG A 13 5.17 10.69 -28.56
C ARG A 13 4.18 9.76 -29.27
N ASN A 14 4.42 9.46 -30.54
CA ASN A 14 3.52 8.70 -31.40
C ASN A 14 4.07 7.31 -31.78
N TRP A 15 5.26 6.93 -31.30
CA TRP A 15 5.93 5.68 -31.67
C TRP A 15 6.71 5.09 -30.50
N GLY A 16 7.07 3.82 -30.59
CA GLY A 16 7.88 3.11 -29.61
C GLY A 16 7.06 2.44 -28.50
N VAL A 17 7.68 2.28 -27.34
CA VAL A 17 7.23 1.37 -26.28
C VAL A 17 5.86 1.73 -25.70
N ASN A 18 5.08 0.70 -25.36
CA ASN A 18 3.78 0.81 -24.70
C ASN A 18 3.88 1.65 -23.40
N PRO A 19 3.02 2.67 -23.20
CA PRO A 19 2.98 3.50 -22.00
C PRO A 19 2.96 2.73 -20.67
N LYS A 20 2.24 1.60 -20.61
CA LYS A 20 2.18 0.76 -19.41
C LYS A 20 3.55 0.15 -19.10
N LEU A 21 4.29 -0.26 -20.12
CA LEU A 21 5.63 -0.83 -19.99
C LEU A 21 6.65 0.26 -19.62
N THR A 22 6.59 1.43 -20.24
CA THR A 22 7.43 2.58 -19.86
C THR A 22 7.22 2.99 -18.40
N ARG A 23 5.96 2.99 -17.94
CA ARG A 23 5.62 3.23 -16.53
C ARG A 23 6.17 2.14 -15.61
N LEU A 24 6.11 0.88 -16.03
CA LEU A 24 6.69 -0.24 -15.29
C LEU A 24 8.20 -0.05 -15.14
N TRP A 25 8.93 0.22 -16.22
CA TRP A 25 10.36 0.47 -16.21
C TRP A 25 10.75 1.68 -15.35
N TYR A 26 9.95 2.75 -15.38
CA TYR A 26 10.16 3.87 -14.46
C TYR A 26 10.12 3.40 -13.00
N LYS A 27 9.06 2.69 -12.60
CA LYS A 27 8.87 2.24 -11.21
C LYS A 27 9.87 1.19 -10.76
N THR A 28 10.30 0.28 -11.64
CA THR A 28 11.18 -0.83 -11.28
C THR A 28 12.65 -0.51 -11.43
N VAL A 29 13.02 0.38 -12.36
CA VAL A 29 14.41 0.69 -12.68
C VAL A 29 14.78 2.12 -12.30
N ALA A 30 14.13 3.12 -12.89
CA ALA A 30 14.55 4.52 -12.73
C ALA A 30 14.32 5.02 -11.29
N GLU A 31 13.11 4.85 -10.77
CA GLU A 31 12.73 5.21 -9.41
C GLU A 31 13.59 4.45 -8.39
N ARG A 32 13.80 3.13 -8.57
CA ARG A 32 14.62 2.34 -7.64
C ARG A 32 16.10 2.73 -7.64
N LYS A 33 16.66 3.06 -8.80
CA LYS A 33 18.03 3.59 -8.90
C LYS A 33 18.16 4.94 -8.21
N ILE A 34 17.15 5.80 -8.32
CA ILE A 34 17.16 7.11 -7.66
C ILE A 34 16.99 6.94 -6.16
N CYS A 35 16.01 6.15 -5.70
CA CYS A 35 15.78 5.90 -4.28
C CYS A 35 16.90 5.11 -3.59
N TYR A 36 17.90 4.63 -4.34
CA TYR A 36 19.08 4.01 -3.75
C TYR A 36 19.80 5.00 -2.83
N ALA A 37 20.13 4.53 -1.62
CA ALA A 37 20.72 5.35 -0.56
C ALA A 37 19.93 6.64 -0.22
N ALA A 38 18.61 6.70 -0.51
CA ALA A 38 17.81 7.90 -0.20
C ALA A 38 17.95 8.37 1.26
N SER A 39 18.11 7.43 2.20
CA SER A 39 18.36 7.71 3.62
C SER A 39 19.57 8.61 3.90
N THR A 40 20.54 8.72 2.99
CA THR A 40 21.74 9.55 3.22
C THR A 40 21.62 10.96 2.68
N TRP A 41 20.73 11.23 1.72
CA TRP A 41 20.71 12.52 1.01
C TRP A 41 19.32 13.16 0.88
N ALA A 42 18.23 12.42 1.13
CA ALA A 42 16.85 12.89 0.96
C ALA A 42 16.38 13.89 2.04
N GLU A 43 17.02 13.89 3.20
CA GLU A 43 16.70 14.82 4.30
C GLU A 43 16.94 16.28 3.86
N ASN A 44 18.03 16.51 3.11
CA ASN A 44 18.47 17.84 2.67
C ASN A 44 18.04 18.17 1.24
N LEU A 45 16.77 17.93 0.92
CA LEU A 45 16.16 18.31 -0.37
C LEU A 45 15.80 19.79 -0.39
N ASN A 46 16.61 20.59 -1.09
CA ASN A 46 16.27 21.99 -1.41
C ASN A 46 15.50 22.10 -2.72
N THR A 47 14.99 23.30 -3.01
CA THR A 47 14.22 23.62 -4.22
C THR A 47 14.94 23.22 -5.51
N LYS A 48 16.26 23.45 -5.60
CA LYS A 48 17.09 23.05 -6.75
C LYS A 48 17.10 21.54 -6.97
N LYS A 49 17.30 20.73 -5.92
CA LYS A 49 17.27 19.27 -6.01
C LYS A 49 15.88 18.74 -6.36
N ILE A 50 14.82 19.34 -5.80
CA ILE A 50 13.43 18.99 -6.14
C ILE A 50 13.15 19.27 -7.62
N ALA A 51 13.62 20.39 -8.16
CA ALA A 51 13.50 20.72 -9.58
C ALA A 51 14.29 19.74 -10.48
N GLN A 52 15.47 19.28 -10.04
CA GLN A 52 16.24 18.26 -10.75
C GLN A 52 15.50 16.90 -10.78
N LEU A 53 14.96 16.46 -9.65
CA LEU A 53 14.14 15.24 -9.57
C LEU A 53 12.90 15.34 -10.46
N SER A 54 12.22 16.49 -10.43
CA SER A 54 11.06 16.77 -11.26
C SER A 54 11.40 16.74 -12.75
N SER A 55 12.55 17.29 -13.15
CA SER A 55 13.02 17.24 -14.54
C SER A 55 13.28 15.81 -15.02
N ILE A 56 13.89 14.96 -14.19
CA ILE A 56 14.10 13.53 -14.52
C ILE A 56 12.76 12.81 -14.65
N GLN A 57 11.86 12.99 -13.69
CA GLN A 57 10.53 12.38 -13.71
C GLN A 57 9.68 12.86 -14.89
N ARG A 58 9.82 14.14 -15.27
CA ARG A 58 9.12 14.76 -16.41
C ARG A 58 9.39 14.03 -17.71
N LEU A 59 10.63 13.58 -17.94
CA LEU A 59 10.99 12.82 -19.14
C LEU A 59 10.13 11.56 -19.28
N PHE A 60 9.95 10.80 -18.20
CA PHE A 60 9.13 9.59 -18.20
C PHE A 60 7.65 9.90 -18.29
N THR A 61 7.16 10.88 -17.53
CA THR A 61 5.73 11.22 -17.53
C THR A 61 5.25 11.72 -18.88
N LEU A 62 6.08 12.47 -19.63
CA LEU A 62 5.79 12.85 -21.03
C LEU A 62 5.64 11.63 -21.95
N ARG A 63 6.48 10.60 -21.79
CA ARG A 63 6.38 9.37 -22.61
C ARG A 63 5.21 8.48 -22.21
N ILE A 64 4.94 8.37 -20.91
CA ILE A 64 3.80 7.59 -20.38
C ILE A 64 2.47 8.22 -20.81
N THR A 65 2.36 9.55 -20.75
CA THR A 65 1.13 10.25 -21.13
C THR A 65 1.05 10.53 -22.63
N ARG A 66 2.18 10.52 -23.35
CA ARG A 66 2.28 11.00 -24.74
C ARG A 66 1.79 12.44 -24.93
N ALA A 67 1.89 13.25 -23.88
CA ALA A 67 1.51 14.65 -23.90
C ALA A 67 2.47 15.51 -24.74
N TYR A 68 2.04 16.72 -25.09
CA TYR A 68 2.92 17.75 -25.60
C TYR A 68 3.97 18.15 -24.55
N ARG A 69 5.16 18.57 -24.99
CA ARG A 69 6.25 19.02 -24.11
C ARG A 69 5.90 20.24 -23.25
N THR A 70 4.85 20.96 -23.61
CA THR A 70 4.32 22.15 -22.91
C THR A 70 3.34 21.78 -21.79
N ALA A 71 2.89 20.52 -21.72
CA ALA A 71 1.90 20.08 -20.74
C ALA A 71 2.43 20.25 -19.29
N PRO A 72 1.62 20.78 -18.35
CA PRO A 72 2.06 21.02 -16.97
C PRO A 72 2.56 19.75 -16.27
N SER A 73 3.71 19.80 -15.60
CA SER A 73 4.28 18.65 -14.89
C SER A 73 3.32 18.06 -13.85
N SER A 74 2.61 18.93 -13.11
CA SER A 74 1.58 18.54 -12.14
C SER A 74 0.51 17.66 -12.77
N ALA A 75 -0.04 18.06 -13.92
CA ALA A 75 -1.02 17.29 -14.67
C ALA A 75 -0.47 15.94 -15.17
N LEU A 76 0.79 15.91 -15.62
CA LEU A 76 1.42 14.68 -16.10
C LEU A 76 1.58 13.63 -15.00
N LEU A 77 1.85 14.05 -13.77
CA LEU A 77 1.93 13.14 -12.61
C LEU A 77 0.58 12.47 -12.33
N ILE A 78 -0.52 13.22 -12.41
CA ILE A 78 -1.88 12.70 -12.25
C ILE A 78 -2.22 11.71 -13.36
N LEU A 79 -2.03 12.09 -14.63
CA LEU A 79 -2.37 11.25 -15.78
C LEU A 79 -1.55 9.95 -15.82
N SER A 80 -0.26 10.02 -15.48
CA SER A 80 0.62 8.84 -15.39
C SER A 80 0.38 8.00 -14.12
N GLY A 81 -0.34 8.53 -13.13
CA GLY A 81 -0.55 7.92 -11.82
C GLY A 81 0.76 7.69 -11.08
N LEU A 82 1.67 8.67 -11.13
CA LEU A 82 2.97 8.66 -10.47
C LEU A 82 3.01 9.78 -9.43
N PRO A 83 3.31 9.48 -8.16
CA PRO A 83 3.51 10.52 -7.15
C PRO A 83 4.77 11.35 -7.47
N PRO A 84 4.86 12.59 -7.00
CA PRO A 84 6.06 13.40 -7.13
C PRO A 84 7.31 12.65 -6.61
N LEU A 85 8.40 12.72 -7.36
CA LEU A 85 9.59 11.94 -7.05
C LEU A 85 10.25 12.37 -5.74
N HIS A 86 10.21 13.65 -5.37
CA HIS A 86 10.74 14.12 -4.08
C HIS A 86 10.01 13.51 -2.89
N LEU A 87 8.68 13.34 -2.99
CA LEU A 87 7.88 12.65 -1.98
C LEU A 87 8.24 11.17 -1.90
N THR A 88 8.41 10.51 -3.05
CA THR A 88 8.78 9.09 -3.10
C THR A 88 10.14 8.81 -2.47
N VAL A 89 11.12 9.67 -2.76
CA VAL A 89 12.47 9.59 -2.19
C VAL A 89 12.44 9.81 -0.68
N LYS A 90 11.73 10.84 -0.18
CA LYS A 90 11.57 11.07 1.28
C LYS A 90 10.92 9.87 1.98
N LYS A 91 9.88 9.29 1.38
CA LYS A 91 9.21 8.10 1.91
C LYS A 91 10.17 6.92 2.07
N GLU A 92 10.98 6.63 1.04
CA GLU A 92 11.93 5.51 1.09
C GLU A 92 13.10 5.78 2.05
N ALA A 93 13.50 7.03 2.23
CA ALA A 93 14.47 7.44 3.25
C ALA A 93 13.96 7.11 4.65
N ILE A 94 12.75 7.55 5.00
CA ILE A 94 12.14 7.29 6.31
C ILE A 94 11.98 5.79 6.56
N ILE A 95 11.47 5.03 5.57
CA ILE A 95 11.35 3.57 5.69
C ILE A 95 12.72 2.95 5.99
N THR A 96 13.76 3.38 5.29
CA THR A 96 15.12 2.83 5.47
C THR A 96 15.69 3.19 6.83
N ASN A 97 15.59 4.45 7.25
CA ASN A 97 16.05 4.94 8.54
C ASN A 97 15.42 4.15 9.69
N VAL A 98 14.09 4.06 9.71
CA VAL A 98 13.37 3.44 10.82
C VAL A 98 13.46 1.91 10.77
N THR A 99 13.30 1.29 9.60
CA THR A 99 13.17 -0.18 9.52
C THR A 99 14.50 -0.94 9.37
N ARG A 100 15.56 -0.29 8.89
CA ARG A 100 16.84 -0.94 8.59
C ARG A 100 17.99 -0.37 9.42
N LEU A 101 18.05 0.96 9.59
CA LEU A 101 19.15 1.61 10.29
C LEU A 101 18.87 1.85 11.78
N GLY A 102 17.64 1.63 12.25
CA GLY A 102 17.27 1.86 13.65
C GLY A 102 17.33 3.33 14.05
N LYS A 103 17.21 4.26 13.09
CA LYS A 103 17.24 5.71 13.31
C LYS A 103 15.82 6.28 13.32
N ASN A 104 15.53 7.11 14.33
CA ASN A 104 14.28 7.86 14.41
C ASN A 104 14.20 8.84 13.25
N ASP A 105 12.98 9.09 12.76
CA ASP A 105 12.75 10.01 11.65
C ASP A 105 11.36 10.65 11.77
N LYS A 106 11.06 11.66 10.97
CA LYS A 106 9.78 12.38 11.01
C LYS A 106 9.29 12.81 9.63
N PHE A 107 7.99 12.98 9.51
CA PHE A 107 7.34 13.61 8.36
C PHE A 107 6.26 14.57 8.83
N GLY A 108 6.44 15.86 8.54
CA GLY A 108 5.61 16.92 9.11
C GLY A 108 5.66 16.88 10.65
N SER A 109 4.49 16.79 11.28
CA SER A 109 4.34 16.62 12.74
C SER A 109 4.44 15.17 13.23
N THR A 110 4.43 14.19 12.32
CA THR A 110 4.43 12.76 12.68
C THR A 110 5.86 12.26 12.93
N HIS A 111 6.08 11.69 14.11
CA HIS A 111 7.37 11.11 14.52
C HIS A 111 7.34 9.58 14.42
N PHE A 112 8.45 8.99 13.98
CA PHE A 112 8.63 7.55 13.86
C PHE A 112 9.79 7.10 14.77
N ASN A 113 9.44 6.69 15.99
CA ASN A 113 10.40 6.21 16.97
C ASN A 113 10.69 4.72 16.76
N THR A 114 11.95 4.35 16.61
CA THR A 114 12.35 2.97 16.29
C THR A 114 12.01 1.98 17.40
N ILE A 115 11.98 2.45 18.65
CA ILE A 115 11.61 1.68 19.85
C ILE A 115 10.15 1.18 19.78
N GLU A 116 9.26 1.89 19.09
CA GLU A 116 7.85 1.48 18.95
C GLU A 116 7.66 0.32 17.97
N TYR A 117 8.65 0.03 17.13
CA TYR A 117 8.52 -0.92 16.02
C TYR A 117 9.23 -2.23 16.28
N ASP A 118 8.66 -3.30 15.74
CA ASP A 118 9.27 -4.64 15.79
C ASP A 118 10.64 -4.58 15.12
N THR A 119 11.69 -4.92 15.89
CA THR A 119 13.02 -5.11 15.36
C THR A 119 13.09 -6.47 14.67
N GLN A 120 14.12 -6.73 13.89
CA GLN A 120 14.39 -8.10 13.45
C GLN A 120 15.67 -8.51 14.12
N ILE A 121 15.72 -9.74 14.61
CA ILE A 121 16.97 -10.31 15.12
C ILE A 121 17.98 -10.27 13.98
N SER A 122 19.02 -9.43 14.14
CA SER A 122 20.05 -9.21 13.13
C SER A 122 21.14 -10.28 13.19
N GLN A 123 21.31 -10.91 14.36
CA GLN A 123 22.35 -11.88 14.64
C GLN A 123 21.79 -13.29 14.59
N TRP A 124 22.38 -14.11 13.73
CA TRP A 124 22.20 -15.56 13.76
C TRP A 124 22.96 -16.07 14.98
N THR A 125 22.24 -16.54 15.98
CA THR A 125 22.86 -17.19 17.15
C THR A 125 23.27 -18.63 16.81
N GLU A 126 22.69 -19.22 15.78
CA GLU A 126 23.03 -20.57 15.33
C GLU A 126 23.30 -20.61 13.81
N PRO A 127 24.26 -21.43 13.35
CA PRO A 127 24.64 -21.51 11.96
C PRO A 127 23.54 -22.16 11.09
N PRO A 128 23.47 -21.89 9.78
CA PRO A 128 22.37 -22.34 8.91
C PRO A 128 22.12 -23.86 8.85
N TRP A 129 23.11 -24.67 9.20
CA TRP A 129 23.02 -26.14 9.24
C TRP A 129 22.55 -26.70 10.59
N SER A 130 22.47 -25.87 11.63
CA SER A 130 21.83 -26.25 12.89
C SER A 130 20.34 -26.45 12.60
N LYS A 131 19.86 -27.69 12.67
CA LYS A 131 18.42 -27.95 12.57
C LYS A 131 17.83 -27.78 13.97
N PRO A 132 17.15 -26.66 14.30
CA PRO A 132 16.28 -26.67 15.45
C PRO A 132 15.20 -27.72 15.17
N SER A 133 15.31 -28.88 15.83
CA SER A 133 14.25 -29.89 15.82
C SER A 133 13.02 -29.24 16.42
N THR A 134 12.10 -28.79 15.56
CA THR A 134 10.77 -28.46 16.03
C THR A 134 10.11 -29.79 16.29
N THR A 135 10.03 -30.19 17.56
CA THR A 135 9.33 -31.39 18.08
C THR A 135 7.81 -31.33 17.87
N LEU A 136 7.35 -30.50 16.93
CA LEU A 136 5.95 -30.30 16.59
C LEU A 136 5.44 -31.51 15.84
N GLU A 137 4.55 -32.25 16.48
CA GLU A 137 3.82 -33.32 15.82
C GLU A 137 2.81 -32.72 14.85
N ASN A 138 2.61 -33.38 13.69
CA ASN A 138 1.66 -32.89 12.68
C ASN A 138 0.21 -33.08 13.14
N HIS A 139 -0.06 -34.09 13.97
CA HIS A 139 -1.38 -34.40 14.51
C HIS A 139 -1.24 -35.32 15.72
N LEU A 140 -1.99 -35.03 16.79
CA LEU A 140 -2.06 -35.88 17.98
C LEU A 140 -3.41 -36.63 18.03
N PRO A 141 -3.44 -37.97 17.91
CA PRO A 141 -4.69 -38.74 17.93
C PRO A 141 -5.40 -38.74 19.29
N SER A 142 -4.67 -38.47 20.38
CA SER A 142 -5.23 -38.23 21.71
C SER A 142 -4.46 -37.10 22.38
N SER A 143 -5.16 -36.04 22.78
CA SER A 143 -4.61 -34.92 23.54
C SER A 143 -5.26 -34.85 24.92
N ASN A 144 -4.49 -34.58 25.97
CA ASN A 144 -5.05 -34.30 27.30
C ASN A 144 -5.80 -32.98 27.32
N ILE A 145 -5.37 -32.04 26.48
CA ILE A 145 -5.96 -30.73 26.34
C ILE A 145 -6.00 -30.32 24.87
N THR A 146 -7.12 -29.73 24.46
CA THR A 146 -7.25 -29.06 23.16
C THR A 146 -7.42 -27.57 23.39
N ILE A 147 -6.56 -26.76 22.77
CA ILE A 147 -6.58 -25.31 22.88
C ILE A 147 -6.95 -24.73 21.52
N TYR A 148 -7.91 -23.83 21.46
CA TYR A 148 -8.28 -23.09 20.26
C TYR A 148 -7.79 -21.64 20.39
N THR A 149 -7.27 -21.07 19.31
CA THR A 149 -6.69 -19.71 19.29
C THR A 149 -7.26 -18.91 18.14
N ASP A 150 -7.48 -17.62 18.33
CA ASP A 150 -7.93 -16.71 17.28
C ASP A 150 -7.40 -15.27 17.47
N GLY A 151 -7.29 -14.53 16.38
CA GLY A 151 -6.95 -13.12 16.35
C GLY A 151 -7.93 -12.31 15.49
N SER A 152 -8.62 -11.34 16.10
CA SER A 152 -9.66 -10.57 15.42
C SER A 152 -9.32 -9.09 15.22
N LYS A 153 -9.92 -8.49 14.18
CA LYS A 153 -9.89 -7.05 13.92
C LYS A 153 -11.27 -6.52 13.60
N ILE A 154 -11.81 -5.67 14.48
CA ILE A 154 -13.11 -5.00 14.30
C ILE A 154 -12.91 -3.50 14.50
N ASN A 155 -13.45 -2.67 13.59
CA ASN A 155 -13.42 -1.20 13.71
C ASN A 155 -12.04 -0.61 14.04
N ASN A 156 -10.99 -1.18 13.45
CA ASN A 156 -9.59 -0.85 13.69
C ASN A 156 -9.06 -1.14 15.11
N GLN A 157 -9.84 -1.82 15.95
CA GLN A 157 -9.41 -2.41 17.21
C GLN A 157 -8.98 -3.87 16.99
N MET A 158 -8.02 -4.32 17.77
CA MET A 158 -7.36 -5.61 17.60
C MET A 158 -7.52 -6.42 18.88
N GLY A 159 -7.88 -7.70 18.74
CA GLY A 159 -8.08 -8.61 19.85
C GLY A 159 -7.45 -9.96 19.56
N SER A 160 -7.08 -10.67 20.61
CA SER A 160 -6.44 -11.98 20.56
C SER A 160 -6.99 -12.81 21.70
N ALA A 161 -7.27 -14.09 21.46
CA ALA A 161 -7.81 -14.95 22.49
C ALA A 161 -7.40 -16.41 22.30
N PHE A 162 -7.41 -17.16 23.39
CA PHE A 162 -7.39 -18.61 23.34
C PHE A 162 -8.36 -19.20 24.36
N VAL A 163 -8.83 -20.41 24.09
CA VAL A 163 -9.70 -21.17 24.99
C VAL A 163 -9.21 -22.62 25.07
N ALA A 164 -9.14 -23.15 26.29
CA ALA A 164 -8.65 -24.50 26.58
C ALA A 164 -9.80 -25.42 27.00
N TYR A 165 -9.87 -26.58 26.37
CA TYR A 165 -10.89 -27.61 26.60
C TYR A 165 -10.25 -28.91 27.08
N LYS A 166 -10.80 -29.48 28.16
CA LYS A 166 -10.50 -30.83 28.65
C LYS A 166 -11.79 -31.63 28.65
N THR A 167 -11.81 -32.81 28.01
CA THR A 167 -13.00 -33.67 27.91
C THR A 167 -14.25 -32.86 27.51
N GLU A 168 -14.15 -32.08 26.42
CA GLU A 168 -15.22 -31.22 25.87
C GLU A 168 -15.76 -30.10 26.77
N LYS A 169 -15.16 -29.89 27.94
CA LYS A 169 -15.50 -28.77 28.83
C LYS A 169 -14.45 -27.67 28.75
N GLU A 170 -14.90 -26.43 28.60
CA GLU A 170 -14.05 -25.23 28.74
C GLU A 170 -13.52 -25.19 30.17
N ILE A 171 -12.18 -25.22 30.33
CA ILE A 171 -11.53 -25.16 31.64
C ILE A 171 -10.82 -23.83 31.88
N PHE A 172 -10.48 -23.11 30.81
CA PHE A 172 -9.81 -21.82 30.88
C PHE A 172 -10.00 -21.04 29.58
N ASN A 173 -10.06 -19.72 29.69
CA ASN A 173 -9.99 -18.82 28.56
C ASN A 173 -9.10 -17.63 28.89
N TRP A 174 -8.55 -17.04 27.84
CA TRP A 174 -7.81 -15.79 27.93
C TRP A 174 -8.19 -14.93 26.73
N GLN A 175 -8.28 -13.63 26.98
CA GLN A 175 -8.48 -12.63 25.94
C GLN A 175 -7.63 -11.40 26.26
N GLY A 176 -7.12 -10.77 25.21
CA GLY A 176 -6.27 -9.60 25.31
C GLY A 176 -6.51 -8.65 24.15
N LYS A 177 -6.46 -7.35 24.46
CA LYS A 177 -6.57 -6.27 23.48
C LYS A 177 -5.19 -5.89 22.99
N LEU A 178 -5.04 -5.59 21.70
CA LEU A 178 -3.80 -5.05 21.12
C LEU A 178 -4.00 -3.62 20.65
N ASN A 179 -2.88 -2.94 20.42
CA ASN A 179 -2.90 -1.60 19.84
C ASN A 179 -3.47 -1.63 18.40
N ASN A 180 -4.18 -0.57 18.00
CA ASN A 180 -4.77 -0.43 16.67
C ASN A 180 -3.72 -0.43 15.52
N LYS A 181 -2.45 -0.20 15.84
CA LYS A 181 -1.32 -0.27 14.90
C LYS A 181 -0.86 -1.71 14.64
N ASN A 182 -1.23 -2.68 15.48
CA ASN A 182 -0.85 -4.08 15.32
C ASN A 182 -1.63 -4.75 14.16
N SER A 183 -1.07 -5.86 13.66
CA SER A 183 -1.68 -6.65 12.60
C SER A 183 -2.43 -7.87 13.14
N VAL A 184 -3.45 -8.35 12.41
CA VAL A 184 -4.13 -9.64 12.69
C VAL A 184 -3.13 -10.77 12.88
N TYR A 185 -2.14 -10.86 12.00
CA TYR A 185 -1.05 -11.84 12.13
C TYR A 185 -0.30 -11.79 13.49
N GLN A 186 -0.13 -10.61 14.10
CA GLN A 186 0.47 -10.52 15.44
C GLN A 186 -0.50 -10.99 16.54
N ALA A 187 -1.79 -10.71 16.39
CA ALA A 187 -2.82 -11.18 17.32
C ALA A 187 -2.94 -12.72 17.29
N GLU A 188 -2.89 -13.32 16.10
CA GLU A 188 -2.85 -14.79 15.92
C GLU A 188 -1.66 -15.43 16.61
N LEU A 189 -0.46 -14.89 16.37
CA LEU A 189 0.75 -15.37 17.02
C LEU A 189 0.71 -15.14 18.54
N LEU A 190 0.12 -14.04 19.01
CA LEU A 190 -0.01 -13.76 20.43
C LEU A 190 -0.92 -14.79 21.11
N ALA A 191 -2.01 -15.17 20.47
CA ALA A 191 -2.93 -16.19 20.99
C ALA A 191 -2.21 -17.53 21.19
N ILE A 192 -1.44 -17.96 20.19
CA ILE A 192 -0.60 -19.17 20.28
C ILE A 192 0.46 -19.04 21.38
N PHE A 193 1.12 -17.87 21.46
CA PHE A 193 2.13 -17.62 22.48
C PHE A 193 1.55 -17.71 23.90
N LYS A 194 0.40 -17.09 24.16
CA LYS A 194 -0.29 -17.11 25.45
C LYS A 194 -0.83 -18.49 25.79
N ALA A 195 -1.37 -19.21 24.81
CA ALA A 195 -1.77 -20.61 24.95
C ALA A 195 -0.60 -21.49 25.41
N LEU A 196 0.58 -21.34 24.79
CA LEU A 196 1.79 -22.07 25.16
C LEU A 196 2.33 -21.67 26.54
N GLN A 197 2.28 -20.38 26.90
CA GLN A 197 2.66 -19.91 28.24
C GLN A 197 1.77 -20.52 29.32
N TRP A 198 0.46 -20.56 29.10
CA TRP A 198 -0.48 -21.19 30.02
C TRP A 198 -0.27 -22.71 30.08
N ALA A 199 -0.08 -23.37 28.93
CA ALA A 199 0.25 -24.78 28.84
C ALA A 199 1.56 -25.15 29.58
N LYS A 200 2.53 -24.24 29.65
CA LYS A 200 3.77 -24.43 30.43
C LYS A 200 3.51 -24.47 31.93
N GLN A 201 2.57 -23.68 32.42
CA GLN A 201 2.24 -23.60 33.86
C GLN A 201 1.38 -24.77 34.35
N ASN A 202 0.81 -25.56 33.43
CA ASN A 202 -0.07 -26.67 33.74
C ASN A 202 0.58 -28.02 33.41
N ASP A 203 0.22 -29.06 34.16
CA ASP A 203 0.81 -30.39 34.01
C ASP A 203 0.03 -31.26 33.01
N PHE A 204 0.17 -30.93 31.73
CA PHE A 204 -0.35 -31.71 30.61
C PHE A 204 0.79 -32.36 29.82
N SER A 205 0.67 -33.65 29.50
CA SER A 205 1.68 -34.37 28.71
C SER A 205 1.44 -34.28 27.20
N LYS A 206 0.18 -34.24 26.74
CA LYS A 206 -0.20 -34.10 25.32
C LYS A 206 -1.10 -32.89 25.08
N ILE A 207 -0.64 -31.96 24.24
CA ILE A 207 -1.27 -30.65 24.00
C ILE A 207 -1.52 -30.47 22.50
N SER A 208 -2.79 -30.30 22.12
CA SER A 208 -3.18 -29.98 20.74
C SER A 208 -3.63 -28.53 20.67
N ILE A 209 -2.92 -27.69 19.92
CA ILE A 209 -3.30 -26.30 19.63
C ILE A 209 -3.90 -26.25 18.23
N LYS A 210 -5.11 -25.72 18.12
CA LYS A 210 -5.86 -25.58 16.89
C LYS A 210 -6.03 -24.10 16.55
N THR A 211 -5.60 -23.72 15.36
CA THR A 211 -5.67 -22.35 14.83
C THR A 211 -6.13 -22.37 13.38
N ASP A 212 -6.91 -21.39 12.96
CA ASP A 212 -7.24 -21.20 11.55
C ASP A 212 -6.21 -20.34 10.80
N SER A 213 -5.21 -19.79 11.50
CA SER A 213 -4.11 -19.04 10.91
C SER A 213 -3.00 -19.94 10.36
N MET A 214 -3.20 -20.41 9.14
CA MET A 214 -2.17 -21.13 8.37
C MET A 214 -0.86 -20.32 8.28
N SER A 215 -0.97 -18.98 8.21
CA SER A 215 0.18 -18.08 8.17
C SER A 215 1.05 -18.16 9.43
N SER A 216 0.44 -18.27 10.61
CA SER A 216 1.14 -18.45 11.88
C SER A 216 1.85 -19.80 11.94
N ILE A 217 1.18 -20.88 11.52
CA ILE A 217 1.76 -22.23 11.47
C ILE A 217 2.97 -22.27 10.54
N GLN A 218 2.82 -21.75 9.32
CA GLN A 218 3.92 -21.69 8.35
C GLN A 218 5.09 -20.88 8.89
N ALA A 219 4.83 -19.76 9.57
CA ALA A 219 5.86 -18.94 10.19
C ALA A 219 6.61 -19.67 11.31
N ILE A 220 5.92 -20.43 12.16
CA ILE A 220 6.50 -21.22 13.25
C ILE A 220 7.29 -22.41 12.70
N ARG A 221 6.82 -23.07 11.64
CA ARG A 221 7.53 -24.20 11.00
C ARG A 221 8.70 -23.78 10.10
N LYS A 222 8.68 -22.54 9.56
CA LYS A 222 9.71 -22.06 8.64
C LYS A 222 11.07 -21.95 9.33
N PHE A 223 11.97 -22.88 9.06
CA PHE A 223 13.33 -22.92 9.60
C PHE A 223 13.92 -21.57 10.04
N PHE A 224 14.07 -20.63 9.10
CA PHE A 224 14.50 -19.26 9.39
C PHE A 224 13.34 -18.28 9.44
N ASN A 225 13.07 -17.73 10.63
CA ASN A 225 12.14 -16.61 10.81
C ASN A 225 12.75 -15.53 11.69
N LYS A 226 12.72 -14.26 11.25
CA LYS A 226 13.33 -13.13 11.98
C LYS A 226 12.36 -12.43 12.93
N ASN A 227 11.10 -12.84 12.97
CA ASN A 227 10.08 -12.24 13.81
C ASN A 227 10.30 -12.63 15.29
N HIS A 228 10.37 -11.65 16.18
CA HIS A 228 10.64 -11.89 17.60
C HIS A 228 9.57 -12.74 18.30
N LEU A 229 8.29 -12.55 17.97
CA LEU A 229 7.21 -13.30 18.58
C LEU A 229 7.25 -14.78 18.16
N VAL A 230 7.56 -15.06 16.90
CA VAL A 230 7.77 -16.44 16.42
C VAL A 230 8.93 -17.11 17.16
N GLN A 231 10.02 -16.39 17.40
CA GLN A 231 11.16 -16.94 18.15
C GLN A 231 10.83 -17.18 19.62
N LYS A 232 10.07 -16.28 20.26
CA LYS A 232 9.54 -16.52 21.61
C LYS A 232 8.67 -17.76 21.68
N ILE A 233 7.78 -17.98 20.69
CA ILE A 233 6.96 -19.19 20.58
C ILE A 233 7.84 -20.44 20.49
N ARG A 234 8.86 -20.42 19.62
CA ARG A 234 9.79 -21.55 19.45
C ARG A 234 10.58 -21.86 20.72
N ASN A 235 11.04 -20.84 21.43
CA ASN A 235 11.75 -21.03 22.69
C ASN A 235 10.85 -21.74 23.71
N ILE A 236 9.57 -21.36 23.82
CA ILE A 236 8.63 -22.07 24.70
C ILE A 236 8.42 -23.51 24.23
N ILE A 237 8.25 -23.75 22.92
CA ILE A 237 8.11 -25.12 22.39
C ILE A 237 9.34 -25.96 22.75
N GLN A 238 10.54 -25.39 22.67
CA GLN A 238 11.78 -26.06 23.04
C GLN A 238 11.88 -26.34 24.55
N GLU A 239 11.42 -25.41 25.39
CA GLU A 239 11.33 -25.61 26.84
C GLU A 239 10.34 -26.73 27.20
N LEU A 240 9.28 -26.90 26.40
CA LEU A 240 8.28 -27.95 26.55
C LEU A 240 8.61 -29.24 25.79
N ARG A 241 9.87 -29.49 25.42
CA ARG A 241 10.30 -30.68 24.67
C ARG A 241 9.95 -32.02 25.31
N THR A 242 9.69 -32.05 26.62
CA THR A 242 9.26 -33.26 27.34
C THR A 242 7.77 -33.58 27.13
N LYS A 243 7.00 -32.64 26.58
CA LYS A 243 5.58 -32.77 26.26
C LYS A 243 5.40 -33.01 24.76
N GLN A 244 4.34 -33.71 24.39
CA GLN A 244 3.92 -33.84 23.00
C GLN A 244 3.03 -32.66 22.63
N ILE A 245 3.46 -31.85 21.67
CA ILE A 245 2.74 -30.64 21.23
C ILE A 245 2.45 -30.75 19.73
N SER A 246 1.18 -30.63 19.35
CA SER A 246 0.77 -30.40 17.97
C SER A 246 0.22 -28.98 17.81
N ILE A 247 0.53 -28.36 16.68
CA ILE A 247 -0.14 -27.14 16.22
C ILE A 247 -0.77 -27.47 14.87
N GLU A 248 -2.09 -27.51 14.87
CA GLU A 248 -2.93 -28.00 13.78
C GLU A 248 -3.74 -26.87 13.17
N TRP A 249 -3.84 -26.89 11.84
CA TRP A 249 -4.70 -25.97 11.12
C TRP A 249 -6.13 -26.48 11.12
N ILE A 250 -7.08 -25.61 11.44
CA ILE A 250 -8.51 -25.88 11.28
C ILE A 250 -9.17 -24.84 10.37
N LYS A 251 -10.29 -25.20 9.77
CA LYS A 251 -11.00 -24.29 8.87
C LYS A 251 -11.85 -23.30 9.68
N ALA A 252 -11.63 -22.02 9.46
CA ALA A 252 -12.43 -20.94 10.03
C ALA A 252 -13.93 -21.09 9.71
N HIS A 253 -14.79 -20.68 10.65
CA HIS A 253 -16.25 -20.57 10.48
C HIS A 253 -16.96 -21.84 9.99
N THR A 254 -16.64 -22.99 10.61
CA THR A 254 -17.22 -24.30 10.25
C THR A 254 -18.07 -24.95 11.35
N GLY A 255 -18.49 -24.22 12.39
CA GLY A 255 -19.26 -24.81 13.49
C GLY A 255 -18.41 -25.49 14.56
N ILE A 256 -17.07 -25.39 14.49
CA ILE A 256 -16.20 -25.97 15.53
C ILE A 256 -16.33 -25.10 16.79
N MET A 257 -17.07 -25.60 17.77
CA MET A 257 -17.41 -24.89 19.01
C MET A 257 -16.23 -24.15 19.66
N GLY A 258 -15.08 -24.82 19.81
CA GLY A 258 -13.90 -24.21 20.42
C GLY A 258 -13.28 -23.08 19.60
N ASN A 259 -13.30 -23.18 18.26
CA ASN A 259 -12.81 -22.12 17.38
C ASN A 259 -13.75 -20.93 17.38
N GLU A 260 -15.05 -21.17 17.31
CA GLU A 260 -16.06 -20.11 17.38
C GLU A 260 -16.02 -19.39 18.73
N ARG A 261 -15.75 -20.13 19.81
CA ARG A 261 -15.54 -19.55 21.13
C ARG A 261 -14.28 -18.66 21.17
N ALA A 262 -13.17 -19.11 20.58
CA ALA A 262 -11.96 -18.29 20.48
C ALA A 262 -12.21 -17.01 19.66
N ASP A 263 -12.88 -17.11 18.51
CA ASP A 263 -13.25 -15.97 17.66
C ASP A 263 -14.18 -15.00 18.39
N PHE A 264 -15.17 -15.52 19.13
CA PHE A 264 -16.04 -14.70 19.97
C PHE A 264 -15.23 -13.89 21.01
N LEU A 265 -14.31 -14.52 21.74
CA LEU A 265 -13.48 -13.86 22.75
C LEU A 265 -12.50 -12.86 22.13
N ALA A 266 -11.90 -13.19 20.99
CA ALA A 266 -11.01 -12.29 20.27
C ALA A 266 -11.77 -11.04 19.80
N LYS A 267 -13.04 -11.18 19.39
CA LYS A 267 -13.93 -10.07 19.06
C LYS A 267 -14.35 -9.28 20.30
N ASP A 268 -14.73 -9.95 21.39
CA ASP A 268 -15.09 -9.29 22.65
C ASP A 268 -13.95 -8.41 23.17
N ALA A 269 -12.70 -8.91 23.11
CA ALA A 269 -11.52 -8.14 23.50
C ALA A 269 -11.33 -6.83 22.71
N THR A 270 -11.88 -6.74 21.48
CA THR A 270 -11.84 -5.50 20.70
C THR A 270 -12.80 -4.44 21.24
N THR A 271 -13.98 -4.86 21.73
CA THR A 271 -15.06 -3.97 22.13
C THR A 271 -15.07 -3.68 23.63
N ASN A 272 -14.61 -4.63 24.43
CA ASN A 272 -14.65 -4.55 25.88
C ASN A 272 -13.60 -3.54 26.39
N PRO A 273 -14.01 -2.47 27.11
CA PRO A 273 -13.10 -1.46 27.63
C PRO A 273 -12.19 -1.99 28.75
N ASP A 274 -12.62 -3.02 29.47
CA ASP A 274 -11.87 -3.61 30.60
C ASP A 274 -10.85 -4.65 30.14
N SER A 275 -10.78 -4.93 28.83
CA SER A 275 -9.81 -5.88 28.28
C SER A 275 -8.38 -5.37 28.44
N PHE A 276 -7.53 -6.22 29.02
CA PHE A 276 -6.12 -5.92 29.25
C PHE A 276 -5.39 -5.62 27.93
N LEU A 277 -4.68 -4.49 27.88
CA LEU A 277 -3.90 -4.07 26.72
C LEU A 277 -2.53 -4.77 26.72
N GLU A 278 -2.35 -5.73 25.82
CA GLU A 278 -1.08 -6.39 25.58
C GLU A 278 -0.16 -5.49 24.75
N SER A 279 1.01 -5.18 25.32
CA SER A 279 2.02 -4.37 24.65
C SER A 279 2.84 -5.22 23.67
N LEU A 280 2.56 -5.05 22.37
CA LEU A 280 3.39 -5.59 21.29
C LEU A 280 3.96 -4.47 20.42
N PRO A 281 5.24 -4.60 19.98
CA PRO A 281 5.81 -3.67 19.02
C PRO A 281 4.98 -3.57 17.74
N THR A 282 4.90 -2.36 17.20
CA THR A 282 4.19 -2.07 15.96
C THR A 282 4.90 -2.75 14.78
N PRO A 283 4.19 -3.44 13.86
CA PRO A 283 4.83 -4.14 12.77
C PRO A 283 5.37 -3.15 11.73
N LYS A 284 6.52 -3.46 11.12
CA LYS A 284 7.14 -2.62 10.06
C LYS A 284 6.21 -2.38 8.86
N SER A 285 5.24 -3.26 8.62
CA SER A 285 4.21 -3.08 7.58
C SER A 285 3.31 -1.86 7.86
N TYR A 286 3.03 -1.58 9.14
CA TYR A 286 2.24 -0.41 9.54
C TYR A 286 2.92 0.90 9.14
N ILE A 287 4.25 1.01 9.30
CA ILE A 287 5.02 2.20 8.87
C ILE A 287 4.79 2.47 7.38
N ARG A 288 4.91 1.44 6.55
CA ARG A 288 4.73 1.58 5.09
C ARG A 288 3.31 2.03 4.74
N TYR A 289 2.32 1.48 5.43
CA TYR A 289 0.92 1.88 5.28
C TYR A 289 0.68 3.33 5.72
N HIS A 290 1.16 3.70 6.91
CA HIS A 290 0.96 5.02 7.48
C HIS A 290 1.65 6.10 6.63
N LEU A 291 2.92 5.89 6.26
CA LEU A 291 3.63 6.79 5.35
C LEU A 291 2.92 6.90 4.01
N LYS A 292 2.44 5.79 3.44
CA LYS A 292 1.68 5.86 2.18
C LYS A 292 0.51 6.83 2.30
N LYS A 293 -0.27 6.79 3.38
CA LYS A 293 -1.38 7.74 3.61
C LYS A 293 -0.91 9.18 3.73
N LEU A 294 0.12 9.45 4.53
CA LEU A 294 0.65 10.80 4.73
C LEU A 294 1.18 11.40 3.42
N PHE A 295 1.89 10.61 2.62
CA PHE A 295 2.42 11.06 1.34
C PHE A 295 1.34 11.21 0.26
N GLU A 296 0.28 10.40 0.29
CA GLU A 296 -0.90 10.60 -0.56
C GLU A 296 -1.63 11.91 -0.21
N GLN A 297 -1.73 12.25 1.09
CA GLN A 297 -2.26 13.53 1.55
C GLN A 297 -1.40 14.71 1.08
N GLN A 298 -0.07 14.64 1.26
CA GLN A 298 0.84 15.68 0.78
C GLN A 298 0.77 15.86 -0.73
N TRP A 299 0.69 14.77 -1.49
CA TRP A 299 0.53 14.83 -2.94
C TRP A 299 -0.80 15.48 -3.34
N GLN A 300 -1.88 15.17 -2.62
CA GLN A 300 -3.18 15.80 -2.85
C GLN A 300 -3.13 17.31 -2.59
N GLU A 301 -2.48 17.74 -1.51
CA GLU A 301 -2.28 19.16 -1.20
C GLU A 301 -1.46 19.88 -2.28
N GLU A 302 -0.35 19.29 -2.73
CA GLU A 302 0.45 19.81 -3.84
C GLU A 302 -0.40 19.91 -5.12
N TRP A 303 -1.30 18.96 -5.37
CA TRP A 303 -2.17 18.98 -6.55
C TRP A 303 -3.27 20.04 -6.46
N ASP A 304 -3.89 20.21 -5.30
CA ASP A 304 -4.94 21.20 -5.09
C ASP A 304 -4.36 22.62 -5.16
N THR A 305 -3.14 22.85 -4.67
CA THR A 305 -2.48 24.17 -4.66
C THR A 305 -1.70 24.50 -5.95
N ALA A 306 -1.36 23.52 -6.78
CA ALA A 306 -0.56 23.73 -8.00
C ALA A 306 -1.20 24.69 -9.03
N THR A 307 -0.63 25.87 -9.25
CA THR A 307 -1.16 26.90 -10.18
C THR A 307 -1.34 26.44 -11.64
N THR A 308 -0.63 25.39 -12.08
CA THR A 308 -0.68 24.87 -13.45
C THR A 308 -1.42 23.53 -13.54
N GLY A 309 -2.04 23.25 -14.68
CA GLY A 309 -2.81 22.01 -14.90
C GLY A 309 -4.25 22.07 -14.40
N ARG A 310 -4.83 23.28 -14.22
CA ARG A 310 -6.18 23.49 -13.68
C ARG A 310 -7.29 22.83 -14.49
N ARG A 311 -7.17 22.81 -15.83
CA ARG A 311 -8.09 22.03 -16.66
C ARG A 311 -8.09 20.56 -16.26
N THR A 312 -6.92 19.96 -16.11
CA THR A 312 -6.79 18.55 -15.68
C THR A 312 -7.32 18.33 -14.26
N HIS A 313 -7.19 19.30 -13.36
CA HIS A 313 -7.76 19.23 -12.01
C HIS A 313 -9.29 19.17 -12.02
N ASN A 314 -9.96 19.89 -12.92
CA ASN A 314 -11.42 19.80 -13.06
C ASN A 314 -11.89 18.39 -13.41
N PHE A 315 -11.16 17.66 -14.26
CA PHE A 315 -11.49 16.27 -14.61
C PHE A 315 -11.00 15.26 -13.57
N LEU A 316 -9.81 15.48 -13.02
CA LEU A 316 -9.08 14.56 -12.14
C LEU A 316 -8.64 15.28 -10.86
N PRO A 317 -9.57 15.65 -9.95
CA PRO A 317 -9.23 16.41 -8.75
C PRO A 317 -8.55 15.55 -7.68
N LYS A 318 -8.67 14.22 -7.75
CA LYS A 318 -8.09 13.31 -6.76
C LYS A 318 -6.87 12.58 -7.31
N VAL A 319 -5.80 12.57 -6.53
CA VAL A 319 -4.57 11.85 -6.86
C VAL A 319 -4.82 10.34 -6.90
N SER A 320 -4.11 9.63 -7.78
CA SER A 320 -4.27 8.19 -7.93
C SER A 320 -2.98 7.52 -8.38
N HIS A 321 -2.70 6.34 -7.85
CA HIS A 321 -1.65 5.48 -8.36
C HIS A 321 -2.05 4.69 -9.61
N LYS A 322 -3.27 4.89 -10.14
CA LYS A 322 -3.72 4.28 -11.40
C LYS A 322 -3.41 5.23 -12.56
N MET A 323 -2.90 4.68 -13.66
CA MET A 323 -2.72 5.45 -14.89
C MET A 323 -4.11 5.75 -15.48
N ALA A 324 -4.40 7.02 -15.70
CA ALA A 324 -5.73 7.50 -16.09
C ALA A 324 -5.76 8.05 -17.52
N THR A 325 -4.97 7.47 -18.44
CA THR A 325 -4.74 8.11 -19.72
C THR A 325 -4.56 7.18 -20.92
N ASN A 326 -5.01 7.69 -22.08
CA ASN A 326 -4.56 7.34 -23.42
C ASN A 326 -4.21 8.65 -24.18
N LEU A 327 -3.84 8.57 -25.46
CA LEU A 327 -3.41 9.73 -26.24
C LEU A 327 -4.46 10.85 -26.29
N LEU A 328 -5.69 10.52 -26.70
CA LEU A 328 -6.78 11.48 -26.90
C LEU A 328 -7.23 12.09 -25.56
N ILE A 329 -7.33 11.26 -24.53
CA ILE A 329 -7.64 11.72 -23.16
C ILE A 329 -6.63 12.73 -22.68
N THR A 330 -5.33 12.47 -22.92
CA THR A 330 -4.28 13.40 -22.54
C THR A 330 -4.50 14.75 -23.21
N TYR A 331 -4.77 14.77 -24.51
CA TYR A 331 -4.98 16.03 -25.23
C TYR A 331 -6.20 16.77 -24.71
N PHE A 332 -7.31 16.08 -24.56
CA PHE A 332 -8.56 16.69 -24.13
C PHE A 332 -8.47 17.24 -22.69
N VAL A 333 -7.98 16.44 -21.74
CA VAL A 333 -7.94 16.77 -20.31
C VAL A 333 -6.84 17.80 -19.98
N THR A 334 -5.76 17.84 -20.76
CA THR A 334 -4.75 18.90 -20.61
C THR A 334 -5.11 20.15 -21.40
N GLY A 335 -5.91 20.03 -22.46
CA GLY A 335 -6.12 21.06 -23.47
C GLY A 335 -4.92 21.23 -24.41
N HIS A 336 -3.89 20.37 -24.29
CA HIS A 336 -2.69 20.43 -25.10
C HIS A 336 -2.74 19.33 -26.16
N GLY A 337 -3.20 19.69 -27.35
CA GLY A 337 -3.56 18.77 -28.41
C GLY A 337 -3.36 19.38 -29.80
N PRO A 338 -3.70 18.65 -30.86
CA PRO A 338 -3.80 19.19 -32.21
C PRO A 338 -5.07 20.05 -32.37
N PHE A 339 -5.28 20.99 -31.45
CA PHE A 339 -6.42 21.91 -31.44
C PHE A 339 -5.97 23.24 -32.04
N PRO A 340 -6.65 23.82 -33.05
CA PRO A 340 -6.26 25.09 -33.66
C PRO A 340 -5.98 26.20 -32.64
N ASN A 341 -6.83 26.31 -31.60
CA ASN A 341 -6.63 27.26 -30.52
C ASN A 341 -5.31 27.09 -29.77
N TYR A 342 -4.95 25.84 -29.48
CA TYR A 342 -3.67 25.53 -28.84
C TYR A 342 -2.50 25.74 -29.81
N LEU A 343 -2.62 25.34 -31.08
CA LEU A 343 -1.53 25.41 -32.06
C LEU A 343 -1.19 26.86 -32.44
N ASN A 344 -2.19 27.73 -32.58
CA ASN A 344 -2.00 29.15 -32.85
C ASN A 344 -1.19 29.84 -31.74
N ARG A 345 -1.49 29.53 -30.47
CA ARG A 345 -0.75 30.08 -29.32
C ARG A 345 0.76 29.79 -29.36
N PHE A 346 1.18 28.74 -30.09
CA PHE A 346 2.59 28.40 -30.29
C PHE A 346 3.12 28.76 -31.68
N GLY A 347 2.36 29.52 -32.47
CA GLY A 347 2.74 29.98 -33.81
C GLY A 347 2.82 28.87 -34.86
N ILE A 348 2.10 27.75 -34.65
CA ILE A 348 2.11 26.61 -35.59
C ILE A 348 1.04 26.77 -36.67
N THR A 349 -0.08 27.44 -36.36
CA THR A 349 -1.17 27.74 -37.30
C THR A 349 -1.39 29.25 -37.35
N GLU A 350 -1.85 29.75 -38.50
CA GLU A 350 -2.07 31.19 -38.74
C GLU A 350 -3.23 31.76 -37.90
N ASN A 351 -4.29 30.97 -37.70
CA ASN A 351 -5.46 31.34 -36.90
C ASN A 351 -5.80 30.23 -35.87
N ASP A 352 -6.70 30.56 -34.95
CA ASP A 352 -7.13 29.71 -33.84
C ASP A 352 -8.45 28.98 -34.16
N LEU A 353 -8.89 29.03 -35.42
CA LEU A 353 -10.23 28.65 -35.87
C LEU A 353 -10.31 27.17 -36.26
N CYS A 354 -11.46 26.58 -35.98
CA CYS A 354 -11.93 25.32 -36.53
C CYS A 354 -12.44 25.53 -37.96
N LEU A 355 -12.59 24.45 -38.74
CA LEU A 355 -13.17 24.50 -40.09
C LEU A 355 -14.59 25.05 -40.15
N CYS A 356 -15.32 25.01 -39.03
CA CYS A 356 -16.66 25.61 -38.92
C CYS A 356 -16.64 27.12 -38.63
N GLY A 357 -15.47 27.74 -38.49
CA GLY A 357 -15.31 29.18 -38.26
C GLY A 357 -15.21 29.61 -36.79
N GLU A 358 -15.51 28.73 -35.83
CA GLU A 358 -15.41 29.00 -34.39
C GLU A 358 -14.02 28.66 -33.81
N SER A 359 -13.68 29.17 -32.63
CA SER A 359 -12.38 28.87 -31.99
C SER A 359 -12.22 27.37 -31.69
N GLY A 360 -11.17 26.76 -32.24
CA GLY A 360 -10.90 25.33 -32.21
C GLY A 360 -10.38 24.84 -30.87
N THR A 361 -11.18 24.95 -29.81
CA THR A 361 -10.88 24.48 -28.45
C THR A 361 -11.35 23.03 -28.23
N PRO A 362 -10.79 22.28 -27.27
CA PRO A 362 -11.27 20.93 -26.97
C PRO A 362 -12.77 20.90 -26.60
N ASP A 363 -13.25 21.91 -25.86
CA ASP A 363 -14.66 22.00 -25.46
C ASP A 363 -15.56 22.29 -26.67
N HIS A 364 -15.11 23.10 -27.64
CA HIS A 364 -15.84 23.31 -28.89
C HIS A 364 -16.08 21.99 -29.64
N TYR A 365 -15.05 21.15 -29.80
CA TYR A 365 -15.19 19.85 -30.44
C TYR A 365 -16.09 18.87 -29.67
N LEU A 366 -16.25 19.04 -28.36
CA LEU A 366 -17.09 18.16 -27.55
C LEU A 366 -18.56 18.60 -27.51
N PHE A 367 -18.84 19.90 -27.63
CA PHE A 367 -20.17 20.44 -27.30
C PHE A 367 -20.84 21.25 -28.41
N SER A 368 -20.11 21.67 -29.45
CA SER A 368 -20.63 22.72 -30.34
C SER A 368 -20.17 22.64 -31.79
N CYS A 369 -19.15 21.86 -32.12
CA CYS A 369 -18.64 21.79 -33.49
C CYS A 369 -19.58 20.99 -34.41
N PRO A 370 -20.16 21.57 -35.47
CA PRO A 370 -21.04 20.85 -36.39
C PRO A 370 -20.36 19.62 -37.05
N MET A 371 -19.03 19.67 -37.21
CA MET A 371 -18.24 18.58 -37.79
C MET A 371 -18.09 17.37 -36.85
N THR A 372 -18.43 17.50 -35.57
CA THR A 372 -18.36 16.42 -34.57
C THR A 372 -19.69 16.16 -33.88
N ASP A 373 -20.80 16.66 -34.43
CA ASP A 373 -22.15 16.62 -33.83
C ASP A 373 -22.59 15.19 -33.45
N PHE A 374 -22.23 14.20 -34.26
CA PHE A 374 -22.48 12.78 -34.02
C PHE A 374 -21.92 12.23 -32.68
N ASN A 375 -21.01 12.95 -32.03
CA ASN A 375 -20.35 12.56 -30.78
C ASN A 375 -20.53 13.58 -29.66
N HIS A 376 -21.32 14.65 -29.84
CA HIS A 376 -21.48 15.69 -28.85
C HIS A 376 -21.99 15.15 -27.51
N GLU A 377 -21.59 15.84 -26.45
CA GLU A 377 -22.19 15.73 -25.14
C GLU A 377 -23.08 16.96 -24.90
N GLU A 378 -24.05 16.84 -24.00
CA GLU A 378 -24.78 18.02 -23.55
C GLU A 378 -23.84 18.94 -22.77
N LYS A 379 -23.79 20.21 -23.17
CA LYS A 379 -22.95 21.21 -22.52
C LYS A 379 -23.51 21.48 -21.11
N PRO A 380 -22.74 21.20 -20.04
CA PRO A 380 -23.21 21.49 -18.69
C PRO A 380 -23.26 23.01 -18.46
N PRO A 381 -24.16 23.49 -17.58
CA PRO A 381 -24.08 24.86 -17.06
C PRO A 381 -22.69 25.15 -16.48
N SER A 382 -22.22 26.40 -16.62
CA SER A 382 -20.88 26.80 -16.16
C SER A 382 -20.63 26.51 -14.67
N THR A 383 -21.66 26.64 -13.84
CA THR A 383 -21.63 26.33 -12.40
C THR A 383 -21.44 24.83 -12.11
N LEU A 384 -21.88 23.95 -13.01
CA LEU A 384 -21.82 22.50 -12.86
C LEU A 384 -20.70 21.85 -13.68
N TYR A 385 -19.91 22.63 -14.43
CA TYR A 385 -18.86 22.09 -15.31
C TYR A 385 -17.88 21.17 -14.58
N LYS A 386 -17.48 21.53 -13.36
CA LYS A 386 -16.53 20.73 -12.57
C LYS A 386 -17.13 19.39 -12.15
N GLU A 387 -18.39 19.37 -11.73
CA GLU A 387 -19.07 18.13 -11.35
C GLU A 387 -19.27 17.22 -12.56
N TRP A 388 -19.70 17.79 -13.67
CA TRP A 388 -19.80 17.11 -14.97
C TRP A 388 -18.44 16.53 -15.39
N ALA A 389 -17.35 17.30 -15.31
CA ALA A 389 -16.01 16.87 -15.72
C ALA A 389 -15.52 15.67 -14.89
N ILE A 390 -15.81 15.66 -13.59
CA ILE A 390 -15.50 14.53 -12.70
C ILE A 390 -16.29 13.29 -13.10
N GLN A 391 -17.59 13.44 -13.40
CA GLN A 391 -18.44 12.34 -13.83
C GLN A 391 -18.01 11.80 -15.20
N ALA A 392 -17.71 12.67 -16.16
CA ALA A 392 -17.22 12.31 -17.50
C ALA A 392 -15.91 11.51 -17.44
N ALA A 393 -15.00 11.87 -16.52
CA ALA A 393 -13.76 11.12 -16.28
C ALA A 393 -14.00 9.74 -15.65
N LYS A 394 -15.05 9.57 -14.84
CA LYS A 394 -15.42 8.30 -14.19
C LYS A 394 -16.17 7.35 -15.13
N ASN A 395 -17.15 7.87 -15.88
CA ASN A 395 -18.10 7.11 -16.69
C ASN A 395 -17.51 6.56 -18.00
N LYS A 396 -16.18 6.60 -18.16
CA LYS A 396 -15.48 6.18 -19.39
C LYS A 396 -15.95 6.86 -20.68
N ILE A 397 -16.79 7.89 -20.63
CA ILE A 397 -17.18 8.71 -21.79
C ILE A 397 -15.93 9.16 -22.56
N ILE A 398 -14.89 9.56 -21.83
CA ILE A 398 -13.59 9.98 -22.35
C ILE A 398 -12.69 8.78 -22.81
N LYS A 399 -12.97 7.55 -22.38
CA LYS A 399 -12.20 6.33 -22.71
C LYS A 399 -12.75 5.52 -23.89
N GLU A 400 -14.05 5.56 -24.12
CA GLU A 400 -14.75 4.73 -25.09
C GLU A 400 -15.16 5.50 -26.36
N LYS A 401 -15.31 6.84 -26.28
CA LYS A 401 -15.50 7.67 -27.48
C LYS A 401 -14.17 7.89 -28.22
N LYS A 402 -14.15 7.56 -29.51
CA LYS A 402 -13.12 8.03 -30.44
C LYS A 402 -13.38 9.53 -30.68
N LEU A 403 -12.84 10.38 -29.81
CA LEU A 403 -12.77 11.83 -30.01
C LEU A 403 -11.81 12.18 -31.14
#